data_AF-A0A1X7UX66-F1
#
_entry.id   AF-A0A1X7UX66-F1
#
_cell.length_a   1.000
_cell.length_b   1.000
_cell.length_c   1.000
_cell.angle_alpha   90.00
_cell.angle_beta   90.00
_cell.angle_gamma   90.00
#
_symmetry.space_group_name_H-M   'P 1'
#
loop_
_entity.id
_entity.type
_entity.pdbx_description
1 polymer ?
#
loop_
_entity_poly.entity_id
_entity_poly.type
_entity_poly.pdbx_seq_one_letter_code
_entity_poly.pdbx_strand_id
1 'polypeptide(L)'
;MAAKKAATVTSILILLTAFNIPEGLGSYCMATDCTNTGYHQNNGLSLYLSVCCAISNLGQTVTIRDNGISKYILCPKLRPKSCPELMSCQEILEANSEAASGEYSIAHLNSTVYTAYCKMDITDCGEGGWTRIAYINMTEPGASCPDGLVTKDYNNIDHSVCGINLGGAGCLSAFFSTNGLNYSKVCGQIRGYQYHSPDAFQGSLSVGLDSYYVSGYSITQGDNPRQHIWSYAGGVYQNDITQYDCPCNTDFTLNLPPSFVSNDYYCEAGLPVGQAYSALLYPNDPLWDGKQCLGLEGPCCTNPKMPWFNKAIEGAGSSYIEVRSCTRFGSAGGDTPLDILELYVK
;
A
#
# COMPACT_ATOMS: atom_id res chain seq x y z
N MET A 1 59.08 -29.18 -55.77
CA MET A 1 58.77 -28.81 -54.36
C MET A 1 59.08 -27.34 -54.22
N ALA A 2 58.19 -26.40 -53.86
CA ALA A 2 56.95 -26.46 -53.11
C ALA A 2 55.83 -25.68 -53.82
N ALA A 3 54.60 -26.18 -53.66
CA ALA A 3 53.39 -25.67 -54.30
C ALA A 3 52.71 -24.56 -53.45
N LYS A 4 52.15 -23.57 -54.15
CA LYS A 4 51.23 -22.56 -53.61
C LYS A 4 49.99 -23.24 -53.01
N LYS A 5 49.67 -22.97 -51.75
CA LYS A 5 48.36 -23.30 -51.16
C LYS A 5 47.50 -22.04 -51.10
N ALA A 6 46.39 -22.08 -51.82
CA ALA A 6 45.31 -21.12 -51.77
C ALA A 6 44.53 -21.26 -50.45
N ALA A 7 44.09 -20.14 -49.89
CA ALA A 7 43.24 -20.08 -48.72
C ALA A 7 41.78 -20.32 -49.12
N THR A 8 41.16 -21.35 -48.53
CA THR A 8 39.75 -21.67 -48.72
C THR A 8 38.93 -20.97 -47.64
N VAL A 9 38.05 -20.05 -48.03
CA VAL A 9 37.07 -19.43 -47.14
C VAL A 9 35.92 -20.41 -46.94
N THR A 10 35.68 -20.83 -45.69
CA THR A 10 34.58 -21.71 -45.32
C THR A 10 33.33 -20.86 -45.04
N SER A 11 32.39 -20.82 -45.99
CA SER A 11 31.06 -20.24 -45.76
C SER A 11 30.27 -21.10 -44.77
N ILE A 12 29.91 -20.52 -43.63
CA ILE A 12 28.95 -21.10 -42.68
C ILE A 12 27.54 -20.89 -43.26
N LEU A 13 26.92 -21.99 -43.66
CA LEU A 13 25.54 -22.04 -44.15
C LEU A 13 24.60 -21.96 -42.95
N ILE A 14 23.97 -20.80 -42.72
CA ILE A 14 22.88 -20.66 -41.74
C ILE A 14 21.62 -21.26 -42.38
N LEU A 15 21.13 -22.37 -41.84
CA LEU A 15 19.81 -22.91 -42.18
C LEU A 15 18.73 -21.93 -41.67
N LEU A 16 18.22 -21.09 -42.57
CA LEU A 16 16.94 -20.42 -42.40
C LEU A 16 15.83 -21.44 -42.72
N THR A 17 15.20 -21.99 -41.69
CA THR A 17 13.92 -22.67 -41.84
C THR A 17 12.88 -21.63 -42.22
N ALA A 18 12.51 -21.59 -43.51
CA ALA A 18 11.41 -20.78 -44.00
C ALA A 18 10.09 -21.33 -43.45
N PHE A 19 9.51 -20.65 -42.46
CA PHE A 19 8.10 -20.80 -42.13
C PHE A 19 7.29 -20.13 -43.23
N ASN A 20 6.58 -20.92 -44.03
CA ASN A 20 5.53 -20.42 -44.91
C ASN A 20 4.35 -19.97 -44.04
N ILE A 21 3.99 -18.69 -44.09
CA ILE A 21 2.80 -18.11 -43.45
C ILE A 21 2.06 -17.28 -44.51
N PRO A 22 0.70 -17.29 -44.52
CA PRO A 22 -0.09 -16.72 -45.61
C PRO A 22 0.11 -15.21 -45.74
N GLU A 23 0.10 -14.73 -46.98
CA GLU A 23 0.03 -13.30 -47.30
C GLU A 23 -1.22 -12.69 -46.63
N GLY A 24 -1.01 -11.97 -45.54
CA GLY A 24 -2.02 -11.22 -44.81
C GLY A 24 -1.36 -10.03 -44.15
N LEU A 25 -2.07 -8.91 -44.10
CA LEU A 25 -1.67 -7.58 -43.60
C LEU A 25 -1.08 -7.64 -42.17
N GLY A 26 0.18 -8.03 -42.04
CA GLY A 26 0.88 -8.09 -40.77
C GLY A 26 2.32 -7.63 -40.89
N SER A 27 2.77 -6.85 -39.91
CA SER A 27 4.15 -6.38 -39.81
C SER A 27 4.88 -7.05 -38.65
N TYR A 28 6.17 -7.29 -38.83
CA TYR A 28 7.06 -7.82 -37.81
C TYR A 28 7.89 -6.68 -37.20
N CYS A 29 7.97 -6.63 -35.86
CA CYS A 29 8.75 -5.64 -35.11
C CYS A 29 9.80 -6.34 -34.26
N MET A 30 11.08 -6.06 -34.52
CA MET A 30 12.22 -6.61 -33.74
C MET A 30 13.07 -5.53 -33.05
N ALA A 31 12.76 -4.24 -33.19
CA ALA A 31 13.55 -3.13 -32.64
C ALA A 31 12.70 -1.85 -32.44
N THR A 32 13.35 -0.77 -31.96
CA THR A 32 12.78 0.57 -31.72
C THR A 32 12.25 1.29 -32.96
N ASP A 33 12.48 0.75 -34.16
CA ASP A 33 12.10 1.37 -35.44
C ASP A 33 10.59 1.30 -35.74
N CYS A 34 9.81 0.63 -34.88
CA CYS A 34 8.36 0.69 -34.96
C CYS A 34 7.85 2.01 -34.35
N THR A 35 7.90 3.06 -35.19
CA THR A 35 7.29 4.36 -34.91
C THR A 35 5.77 4.23 -34.85
N ASN A 36 5.15 4.96 -33.94
CA ASN A 36 3.70 4.95 -33.70
C ASN A 36 2.94 5.42 -34.95
N THR A 37 2.61 4.50 -35.86
CA THR A 37 1.58 4.71 -36.89
C THR A 37 0.25 4.24 -36.31
N GLY A 38 -0.33 5.09 -35.45
CA GLY A 38 -1.62 4.83 -34.82
C GLY A 38 -1.68 5.26 -33.35
N TYR A 39 -2.89 5.56 -32.90
CA TYR A 39 -3.35 6.28 -31.70
C TYR A 39 -2.85 5.80 -30.31
N HIS A 40 -1.79 5.01 -30.22
CA HIS A 40 -1.22 4.54 -28.96
C HIS A 40 -0.03 5.41 -28.54
N GLN A 41 -0.32 6.62 -28.07
CA GLN A 41 0.63 7.36 -27.25
C GLN A 41 0.65 6.75 -25.84
N ASN A 42 1.39 5.66 -25.65
CA ASN A 42 1.78 5.21 -24.32
C ASN A 42 3.02 6.02 -23.89
N ASN A 43 2.80 7.23 -23.39
CA ASN A 43 3.79 8.04 -22.66
C ASN A 43 5.16 8.20 -23.35
N GLY A 44 5.21 8.25 -24.69
CA GLY A 44 6.43 8.50 -25.45
C GLY A 44 7.35 7.30 -25.70
N LEU A 45 7.00 6.09 -25.23
CA LEU A 45 7.75 4.86 -25.58
C LEU A 45 7.36 4.34 -26.97
N SER A 46 8.32 3.69 -27.66
CA SER A 46 8.03 2.96 -28.89
C SER A 46 7.19 1.72 -28.60
N LEU A 47 6.38 1.27 -29.56
CA LEU A 47 5.53 0.08 -29.42
C LEU A 47 6.33 -1.16 -29.00
N TYR A 48 7.56 -1.29 -29.50
CA TYR A 48 8.47 -2.37 -29.12
C TYR A 48 8.83 -2.30 -27.62
N LEU A 49 9.22 -1.12 -27.13
CA LEU A 49 9.59 -0.95 -25.72
C LEU A 49 8.38 -1.12 -24.80
N SER A 50 7.20 -0.60 -25.17
CA SER A 50 5.99 -0.77 -24.34
C SER A 50 5.59 -2.25 -24.15
N VAL A 51 6.01 -3.13 -25.07
CA VAL A 51 5.68 -4.56 -25.03
C VAL A 51 6.82 -5.39 -24.47
N CYS A 52 8.04 -5.18 -24.94
CA CYS A 52 9.21 -5.99 -24.57
C CYS A 52 9.94 -5.51 -23.32
N CYS A 53 9.51 -4.41 -22.70
CA CYS A 53 9.94 -4.05 -21.35
C CYS A 53 9.14 -4.74 -20.25
N ALA A 54 7.97 -5.32 -20.57
CA ALA A 54 7.24 -6.19 -19.67
C ALA A 54 7.94 -7.56 -19.59
N ILE A 55 8.24 -7.99 -18.36
CA ILE A 55 9.07 -9.17 -18.10
C ILE A 55 8.37 -10.46 -18.51
N SER A 56 7.05 -10.51 -18.32
CA SER A 56 6.18 -11.61 -18.76
C SER A 56 6.26 -11.90 -20.27
N ASN A 57 6.65 -10.91 -21.07
CA ASN A 57 6.78 -11.02 -22.52
C ASN A 57 8.18 -11.45 -22.97
N LEU A 58 9.19 -11.48 -22.08
CA LEU A 58 10.57 -11.80 -22.48
C LEU A 58 10.68 -13.22 -23.04
N GLY A 59 11.34 -13.35 -24.19
CA GLY A 59 11.45 -14.61 -24.93
C GLY A 59 10.15 -15.08 -25.60
N GLN A 60 9.07 -14.30 -25.53
CA GLN A 60 7.79 -14.59 -26.17
C GLN A 60 7.58 -13.75 -27.44
N THR A 61 6.67 -14.23 -28.29
CA THR A 61 6.14 -13.46 -29.42
C THR A 61 4.75 -12.95 -29.05
N VAL A 62 4.61 -11.64 -28.87
CA VAL A 62 3.34 -10.99 -28.53
C VAL A 62 2.64 -10.57 -29.80
N THR A 63 1.35 -10.87 -29.92
CA THR A 63 0.53 -10.47 -31.07
C THR A 63 -0.44 -9.36 -30.65
N ILE A 64 -0.36 -8.22 -31.32
CA ILE A 64 -1.29 -7.09 -31.14
C ILE A 64 -2.15 -6.97 -32.40
N ARG A 65 -3.47 -6.83 -32.22
CA ARG A 65 -4.40 -6.58 -33.33
C ARG A 65 -4.97 -5.18 -33.20
N ASP A 66 -4.77 -4.36 -34.24
CA ASP A 66 -5.29 -3.00 -34.32
C ASP A 66 -5.84 -2.75 -35.74
N ASN A 67 -7.09 -2.29 -35.84
CA ASN A 67 -7.80 -2.05 -37.10
C ASN A 67 -7.69 -3.19 -38.14
N GLY A 68 -7.73 -4.45 -37.68
CA GLY A 68 -7.63 -5.63 -38.54
C GLY A 68 -6.22 -6.01 -38.99
N ILE A 69 -5.20 -5.24 -38.58
CA ILE A 69 -3.78 -5.52 -38.85
C ILE A 69 -3.20 -6.26 -37.64
N SER A 70 -2.56 -7.41 -37.88
CA SER A 70 -1.85 -8.16 -36.84
C SER A 70 -0.37 -7.75 -36.80
N LYS A 71 0.08 -7.20 -35.67
CA LYS A 71 1.49 -6.85 -35.41
C LYS A 71 2.10 -7.93 -34.52
N TYR A 72 3.22 -8.51 -34.97
CA TYR A 72 3.96 -9.52 -34.21
C TYR A 72 5.22 -8.88 -33.63
N ILE A 73 5.34 -8.91 -32.30
CA ILE A 73 6.43 -8.31 -31.55
C ILE A 73 7.26 -9.43 -30.93
N LEU A 74 8.51 -9.54 -31.34
CA LEU A 74 9.42 -10.56 -30.83
C LEU A 74 10.25 -9.98 -29.70
N CYS A 75 10.00 -10.44 -28.48
CA CYS A 75 10.72 -9.94 -27.32
C CYS A 75 11.97 -10.78 -27.03
N PRO A 76 13.11 -10.13 -26.72
CA PRO A 76 14.34 -10.82 -26.40
C PRO A 76 14.20 -11.57 -25.07
N LYS A 77 15.07 -12.57 -24.86
CA LYS A 77 15.12 -13.31 -23.58
C LYS A 77 15.65 -12.46 -22.42
N LEU A 78 16.45 -11.43 -22.73
CA LEU A 78 16.99 -10.49 -21.75
C LEU A 78 16.32 -9.13 -21.96
N ARG A 79 15.95 -8.45 -20.87
CA ARG A 79 15.28 -7.15 -20.94
C ARG A 79 16.17 -6.15 -21.69
N PRO A 80 15.65 -5.43 -22.71
CA PRO A 80 16.42 -4.42 -23.43
C PRO A 80 16.99 -3.37 -22.48
N LYS A 81 18.24 -2.95 -22.70
CA LYS A 81 18.86 -1.85 -21.91
C LYS A 81 18.15 -0.51 -22.07
N SER A 82 17.43 -0.34 -23.18
CA SER A 82 16.62 0.85 -23.46
C SER A 82 15.28 0.85 -22.70
N CYS A 83 14.97 -0.21 -21.95
CA CYS A 83 13.83 -0.18 -21.07
C CYS A 83 14.08 0.80 -19.92
N PRO A 84 13.04 1.52 -19.47
CA PRO A 84 13.12 2.24 -18.23
C PRO A 84 13.54 1.30 -17.09
N GLU A 85 14.30 1.81 -16.13
CA GLU A 85 14.53 1.10 -14.88
C GLU A 85 13.19 0.67 -14.25
N LEU A 86 13.20 -0.47 -13.55
CA LEU A 86 12.00 -0.99 -12.89
C LEU A 86 11.46 0.10 -11.93
N MET A 87 10.17 0.39 -12.04
CA MET A 87 9.52 1.54 -11.42
C MET A 87 8.89 1.22 -10.07
N SER A 88 8.76 -0.06 -9.70
CA SER A 88 8.13 -0.44 -8.43
C SER A 88 8.68 -1.75 -7.87
N CYS A 89 8.45 -1.97 -6.58
CA CYS A 89 8.78 -3.24 -5.92
C CYS A 89 8.08 -4.44 -6.55
N GLN A 90 6.87 -4.24 -7.10
CA GLN A 90 6.16 -5.29 -7.81
C GLN A 90 6.91 -5.71 -9.08
N GLU A 91 7.34 -4.75 -9.90
CA GLU A 91 8.07 -5.05 -11.12
C GLU A 91 9.42 -5.71 -10.82
N ILE A 92 10.07 -5.34 -9.71
CA ILE A 92 11.29 -5.99 -9.21
C ILE A 92 11.04 -7.45 -8.84
N LEU A 93 9.96 -7.74 -8.10
CA LEU A 93 9.62 -9.11 -7.71
C LEU A 93 9.20 -9.96 -8.92
N GLU A 94 8.51 -9.37 -9.90
CA GLU A 94 8.18 -10.04 -11.17
C GLU A 94 9.43 -10.33 -12.00
N ALA A 95 10.46 -9.48 -11.90
CA ALA A 95 11.76 -9.69 -12.55
C ALA A 95 12.56 -10.84 -11.94
N ASN A 96 12.48 -10.95 -10.62
CA ASN A 96 13.21 -11.92 -9.85
C ASN A 96 12.33 -12.43 -8.72
N SER A 97 11.72 -13.60 -8.91
CA SER A 97 10.87 -14.21 -7.90
C SER A 97 11.62 -14.62 -6.62
N GLU A 98 12.96 -14.59 -6.63
CA GLU A 98 13.82 -14.83 -5.46
C GLU A 98 14.28 -13.52 -4.79
N ALA A 99 13.77 -12.36 -5.21
CA ALA A 99 14.10 -11.08 -4.59
C ALA A 99 13.66 -11.08 -3.11
N ALA A 100 14.57 -10.71 -2.21
CA ALA A 100 14.31 -10.61 -0.78
C ALA A 100 13.80 -9.22 -0.38
N SER A 101 13.09 -9.12 0.75
CA SER A 101 12.69 -7.83 1.30
C SER A 101 13.93 -6.98 1.66
N GLY A 102 13.89 -5.68 1.42
CA GLY A 102 15.03 -4.78 1.64
C GLY A 102 14.88 -3.43 0.96
N GLU A 103 15.92 -2.60 1.03
CA GLU A 103 15.96 -1.29 0.36
C GLU A 103 16.35 -1.44 -1.11
N TYR A 104 15.56 -0.86 -2.01
CA TYR A 104 15.78 -0.86 -3.45
C TYR A 104 15.80 0.57 -4.00
N SER A 105 16.54 0.76 -5.09
CA SER A 105 16.48 2.00 -5.87
C SER A 105 15.31 1.92 -6.85
N ILE A 106 14.37 2.85 -6.72
CA ILE A 106 13.18 2.97 -7.54
C ILE A 106 13.31 4.20 -8.44
N ALA A 107 13.20 4.00 -9.75
CA ALA A 107 13.32 5.06 -10.73
C ALA A 107 11.95 5.53 -11.21
N HIS A 108 11.73 6.85 -11.24
CA HIS A 108 10.53 7.46 -11.81
C HIS A 108 10.71 7.77 -13.30
N LEU A 109 9.60 7.87 -14.02
CA LEU A 109 9.54 8.26 -15.45
C LEU A 109 10.26 9.59 -15.74
N ASN A 110 10.36 10.46 -14.73
CA ASN A 110 11.07 11.75 -14.83
C ASN A 110 12.58 11.66 -14.56
N SER A 111 13.16 10.45 -14.51
CA SER A 111 14.57 10.17 -14.20
C SER A 111 14.99 10.47 -12.75
N THR A 112 14.04 10.69 -11.83
CA THR A 112 14.30 10.81 -10.40
C THR A 112 14.39 9.42 -9.79
N VAL A 113 15.51 9.10 -9.15
CA VAL A 113 15.70 7.85 -8.42
C VAL A 113 15.56 8.13 -6.93
N TYR A 114 14.79 7.31 -6.23
CA TYR A 114 14.69 7.35 -4.77
C TYR A 114 14.83 5.94 -4.20
N THR A 115 15.22 5.85 -2.94
CA THR A 115 15.32 4.57 -2.23
C THR A 115 14.00 4.29 -1.53
N ALA A 116 13.49 3.07 -1.67
CA ALA A 116 12.31 2.60 -0.97
C ALA A 116 12.50 1.17 -0.49
N TYR A 117 11.91 0.86 0.66
CA TYR A 117 11.85 -0.50 1.15
C TYR A 117 10.80 -1.28 0.37
N CYS A 118 11.24 -2.38 -0.24
CA CYS A 118 10.37 -3.35 -0.87
C CYS A 118 10.13 -4.52 0.06
N LYS A 119 8.86 -4.79 0.33
CA LYS A 119 8.45 -6.01 1.03
C LYS A 119 8.09 -7.08 -0.01
N MET A 120 8.95 -8.08 -0.12
CA MET A 120 8.88 -9.15 -1.12
C MET A 120 8.30 -10.46 -0.57
N ASP A 121 8.33 -10.63 0.75
CA ASP A 121 7.69 -11.74 1.45
C ASP A 121 6.15 -11.65 1.44
N ILE A 122 5.50 -12.73 1.87
CA ILE A 122 4.04 -12.89 1.84
C ILE A 122 3.38 -12.89 3.23
N THR A 123 4.12 -12.66 4.31
CA THR A 123 3.63 -12.97 5.67
C THR A 123 2.57 -12.01 6.17
N ASP A 124 2.68 -10.73 5.79
CA ASP A 124 1.90 -9.67 6.42
C ASP A 124 0.80 -9.16 5.48
N CYS A 125 1.21 -8.60 4.34
CA CYS A 125 0.30 -8.13 3.29
C CYS A 125 -0.28 -9.26 2.42
N GLY A 126 0.01 -10.54 2.73
CA GLY A 126 -0.48 -11.73 2.00
C GLY A 126 0.11 -11.94 0.60
N GLU A 127 0.85 -10.97 0.07
CA GLU A 127 1.54 -10.99 -1.23
C GLU A 127 2.87 -10.26 -1.09
N GLY A 128 3.81 -10.47 -2.01
CA GLY A 128 5.03 -9.68 -2.14
C GLY A 128 4.93 -8.55 -3.16
N GLY A 129 5.98 -7.74 -3.24
CA GLY A 129 6.13 -6.67 -4.24
C GLY A 129 5.56 -5.33 -3.78
N TRP A 130 5.48 -5.12 -2.47
CA TRP A 130 4.92 -3.92 -1.87
C TRP A 130 5.98 -2.85 -1.68
N THR A 131 5.65 -1.60 -2.03
CA THR A 131 6.54 -0.45 -1.84
C THR A 131 6.15 0.32 -0.58
N ARG A 132 7.06 0.45 0.39
CA ARG A 132 6.80 1.18 1.65
C ARG A 132 6.73 2.68 1.38
N ILE A 133 5.67 3.32 1.90
CA ILE A 133 5.45 4.77 1.79
C ILE A 133 5.43 5.47 3.16
N ALA A 134 5.21 4.72 4.24
CA ALA A 134 5.27 5.23 5.61
C ALA A 134 5.89 4.19 6.54
N TYR A 135 6.74 4.66 7.45
CA TYR A 135 7.32 3.86 8.52
C TYR A 135 7.51 4.72 9.76
N ILE A 136 6.82 4.37 10.84
CA ILE A 136 7.00 4.94 12.17
C ILE A 136 7.16 3.76 13.10
N ASN A 137 8.23 3.78 13.88
CA ASN A 137 8.43 2.88 15.01
C ASN A 137 9.03 3.68 16.16
N MET A 138 8.18 4.15 17.06
CA MET A 138 8.60 5.03 18.16
C MET A 138 9.44 4.34 19.24
N THR A 139 9.57 3.01 19.15
CA THR A 139 10.51 2.25 20.00
C THR A 139 11.95 2.34 19.51
N GLU A 140 12.18 2.80 18.27
CA GLU A 140 13.51 2.93 17.70
C GLU A 140 14.24 4.20 18.17
N PRO A 141 15.56 4.13 18.41
CA PRO A 141 16.35 5.30 18.77
C PRO A 141 16.28 6.40 17.71
N GLY A 142 15.86 7.60 18.12
CA GLY A 142 15.79 8.76 17.23
C GLY A 142 14.51 8.85 16.38
N ALA A 143 13.52 7.98 16.61
CA ALA A 143 12.21 8.10 15.98
C ALA A 143 11.53 9.44 16.33
N SER A 144 10.79 9.97 15.36
CA SER A 144 10.04 11.24 15.49
C SER A 144 8.65 11.09 14.90
N CYS A 145 7.70 11.83 15.45
CA CYS A 145 6.34 11.86 14.91
C CYS A 145 6.28 12.56 13.54
N PRO A 146 5.41 12.09 12.64
CA PRO A 146 5.21 12.71 11.34
C PRO A 146 4.54 14.08 11.53
N ASP A 147 4.68 14.93 10.51
CA ASP A 147 3.99 16.22 10.47
C ASP A 147 2.48 16.05 10.70
N GLY A 148 1.93 16.91 11.55
CA GLY A 148 0.53 16.86 11.99
C GLY A 148 0.30 16.11 13.30
N LEU A 149 1.19 15.20 13.69
CA LEU A 149 1.17 14.55 15.00
C LEU A 149 2.23 15.15 15.93
N VAL A 150 2.07 14.95 17.23
CA VAL A 150 3.01 15.44 18.24
C VAL A 150 3.51 14.30 19.11
N THR A 151 4.78 14.39 19.52
CA THR A 151 5.36 13.50 20.52
C THR A 151 4.64 13.69 21.85
N LYS A 152 4.26 12.57 22.46
CA LYS A 152 3.67 12.47 23.79
C LYS A 152 4.50 11.53 24.64
N ASP A 153 4.76 11.93 25.87
CA ASP A 153 5.42 11.11 26.87
C ASP A 153 4.42 10.78 27.98
N TYR A 154 4.38 9.51 28.38
CA TYR A 154 3.56 9.04 29.49
C TYR A 154 4.44 8.31 30.50
N ASN A 155 4.15 8.47 31.79
CA ASN A 155 5.00 7.93 32.87
C ASN A 155 4.93 6.40 32.99
N ASN A 156 4.01 5.74 32.30
CA ASN A 156 3.71 4.31 32.41
C ASN A 156 4.04 3.51 31.14
N ILE A 157 4.76 4.11 30.19
CA ILE A 157 5.32 3.46 29.00
C ILE A 157 6.78 3.90 28.85
N ASP A 158 7.64 3.07 28.28
CA ASP A 158 9.10 3.26 28.26
C ASP A 158 9.63 3.99 27.02
N HIS A 159 8.75 4.40 26.11
CA HIS A 159 9.07 5.14 24.89
C HIS A 159 8.01 6.21 24.62
N SER A 160 8.39 7.24 23.87
CA SER A 160 7.44 8.26 23.43
C SER A 160 6.47 7.71 22.38
N VAL A 161 5.30 8.32 22.23
CA VAL A 161 4.30 7.93 21.23
C VAL A 161 3.82 9.15 20.45
N CYS A 162 3.15 8.93 19.32
CA CYS A 162 2.61 9.98 18.47
C CYS A 162 1.11 10.13 18.67
N GLY A 163 0.71 11.24 19.28
CA GLY A 163 -0.69 11.60 19.48
C GLY A 163 -1.05 12.93 18.82
N ILE A 164 -2.19 13.46 19.21
CA ILE A 164 -2.69 14.74 18.71
C ILE A 164 -2.68 15.83 19.79
N ASN A 165 -2.76 17.09 19.35
CA ASN A 165 -2.93 18.24 20.24
C ASN A 165 -4.14 19.06 19.80
N LEU A 166 -5.34 18.58 20.14
CA LEU A 166 -6.60 19.22 19.82
C LEU A 166 -7.36 19.54 21.10
N GLY A 167 -7.89 20.76 21.20
CA GLY A 167 -8.72 21.21 22.34
C GLY A 167 -10.19 20.77 22.28
N GLY A 168 -10.60 20.04 21.24
CA GLY A 168 -11.96 19.60 21.03
C GLY A 168 -12.08 18.62 19.85
N ALA A 169 -13.29 18.42 19.36
CA ALA A 169 -13.57 17.49 18.27
C ALA A 169 -12.85 17.87 16.97
N GLY A 170 -12.24 16.89 16.31
CA GLY A 170 -11.55 17.13 15.04
C GLY A 170 -10.59 16.02 14.65
N CYS A 171 -9.86 16.26 13.57
CA CYS A 171 -8.79 15.38 13.10
C CYS A 171 -7.54 16.19 12.76
N LEU A 172 -6.37 15.59 12.97
CA LEU A 172 -5.10 16.05 12.41
C LEU A 172 -4.57 15.02 11.41
N SER A 173 -3.99 15.51 10.32
CA SER A 173 -3.57 14.68 9.19
C SER A 173 -2.06 14.62 9.08
N ALA A 174 -1.53 13.41 8.85
CA ALA A 174 -0.19 13.17 8.33
C ALA A 174 -0.31 12.69 6.88
N PHE A 175 0.50 13.24 5.99
CA PHE A 175 0.47 12.93 4.56
C PHE A 175 1.74 12.19 4.13
N PHE A 176 1.57 11.05 3.46
CA PHE A 176 2.66 10.22 2.98
C PHE A 176 2.66 10.18 1.45
N SER A 177 3.69 10.74 0.85
CA SER A 177 3.86 10.74 -0.61
C SER A 177 3.97 9.31 -1.14
N THR A 178 3.24 9.00 -2.21
CA THR A 178 3.42 7.76 -2.97
C THR A 178 4.55 7.87 -4.00
N ASN A 179 5.25 9.01 -4.01
CA ASN A 179 6.35 9.34 -4.92
C ASN A 179 5.98 9.13 -6.40
N GLY A 180 4.70 9.40 -6.72
CA GLY A 180 4.16 9.29 -8.08
C GLY A 180 4.03 7.86 -8.58
N LEU A 181 4.04 6.85 -7.68
CA LEU A 181 3.70 5.48 -8.02
C LEU A 181 2.22 5.39 -8.35
N ASN A 182 1.91 4.65 -9.42
CA ASN A 182 0.54 4.22 -9.68
C ASN A 182 0.31 2.93 -8.90
N TYR A 183 -0.77 2.85 -8.13
CA TYR A 183 -1.11 1.69 -7.31
C TYR A 183 -2.61 1.42 -7.34
N SER A 184 -2.96 0.19 -6.98
CA SER A 184 -4.34 -0.31 -6.94
C SER A 184 -4.66 -1.02 -5.61
N LYS A 185 -3.65 -1.25 -4.77
CA LYS A 185 -3.81 -1.81 -3.43
C LYS A 185 -3.02 -1.01 -2.40
N VAL A 186 -3.55 -1.00 -1.19
CA VAL A 186 -2.91 -0.44 0.00
C VAL A 186 -2.89 -1.51 1.08
N CYS A 187 -1.75 -1.64 1.75
CA CYS A 187 -1.57 -2.53 2.89
C CYS A 187 -0.91 -1.75 4.03
N GLY A 188 -1.23 -2.10 5.27
CA GLY A 188 -0.54 -1.51 6.40
C GLY A 188 -1.02 -1.98 7.76
N GLN A 189 -0.37 -1.44 8.78
CA GLN A 189 -0.71 -1.63 10.18
C GLN A 189 -0.58 -0.32 10.96
N ILE A 190 -1.39 -0.19 12.01
CA ILE A 190 -1.22 0.81 13.06
C ILE A 190 -1.33 0.07 14.39
N ARG A 191 -0.38 0.34 15.29
CA ARG A 191 -0.52 0.00 16.71
C ARG A 191 -0.58 1.29 17.51
N GLY A 192 -1.54 1.36 18.41
CA GLY A 192 -1.66 2.48 19.32
C GLY A 192 -2.15 2.08 20.68
N TYR A 193 -2.53 3.07 21.47
CA TYR A 193 -2.91 2.88 22.86
C TYR A 193 -4.15 3.68 23.19
N GLN A 194 -4.99 3.18 24.07
CA GLN A 194 -6.10 3.97 24.60
C GLN A 194 -5.55 5.00 25.58
N TYR A 195 -5.89 6.27 25.39
CA TYR A 195 -5.77 7.30 26.42
C TYR A 195 -7.17 7.81 26.79
N HIS A 196 -7.52 7.74 28.07
CA HIS A 196 -8.85 8.11 28.57
C HIS A 196 -9.97 7.28 27.89
N SER A 197 -10.86 7.91 27.12
CA SER A 197 -12.09 7.30 26.61
C SER A 197 -12.33 7.66 25.13
N PRO A 198 -11.64 7.00 24.18
CA PRO A 198 -11.99 7.10 22.76
C PRO A 198 -13.35 6.44 22.49
N ASP A 199 -14.20 7.06 21.67
CA ASP A 199 -15.62 6.70 21.54
C ASP A 199 -15.94 5.83 20.30
N ALA A 200 -15.00 5.01 19.83
CA ALA A 200 -15.13 4.22 18.61
C ALA A 200 -15.73 5.02 17.44
N PHE A 201 -16.95 4.68 17.00
CA PHE A 201 -17.66 5.33 15.90
C PHE A 201 -18.77 6.29 16.35
N GLN A 202 -18.87 6.70 17.62
CA GLN A 202 -19.92 7.60 18.07
C GLN A 202 -19.90 8.99 17.38
N GLY A 203 -18.76 9.40 16.81
CA GLY A 203 -18.67 10.59 15.97
C GLY A 203 -19.53 10.48 14.70
N SER A 204 -19.71 9.27 14.16
CA SER A 204 -20.31 8.99 12.85
C SER A 204 -21.77 9.40 12.68
N LEU A 205 -22.56 9.42 13.76
CA LEU A 205 -24.01 9.66 13.71
C LEU A 205 -24.41 11.00 13.10
N SER A 206 -23.48 11.94 12.96
CA SER A 206 -23.75 13.32 12.57
C SER A 206 -22.80 13.88 11.51
N VAL A 207 -21.82 13.09 11.05
CA VAL A 207 -20.74 13.63 10.21
C VAL A 207 -20.27 12.63 9.14
N GLY A 208 -19.71 13.15 8.04
CA GLY A 208 -19.19 12.35 6.94
C GLY A 208 -17.68 12.07 7.02
N LEU A 209 -17.15 11.48 5.93
CA LEU A 209 -15.73 11.13 5.78
C LEU A 209 -14.79 12.29 6.07
N ASP A 210 -15.17 13.54 5.76
CA ASP A 210 -14.32 14.70 5.98
C ASP A 210 -14.23 15.17 7.44
N SER A 211 -14.94 14.53 8.35
CA SER A 211 -15.02 14.91 9.77
C SER A 211 -14.45 13.82 10.69
N TYR A 212 -14.56 14.03 12.01
CA TYR A 212 -14.11 13.14 13.09
C TYR A 212 -15.07 11.96 13.33
N TYR A 213 -15.44 11.23 12.28
CA TYR A 213 -16.43 10.15 12.37
C TYR A 213 -15.96 8.97 13.25
N VAL A 214 -14.65 8.84 13.48
CA VAL A 214 -14.00 7.80 14.28
C VAL A 214 -13.10 8.43 15.34
N SER A 215 -13.07 7.87 16.56
CA SER A 215 -12.02 8.13 17.55
C SER A 215 -10.91 7.12 17.34
N GLY A 216 -9.79 7.56 16.76
CA GLY A 216 -8.79 6.66 16.21
C GLY A 216 -8.17 7.20 14.93
N TYR A 217 -7.88 6.31 13.97
CA TYR A 217 -7.28 6.68 12.69
C TYR A 217 -8.21 6.42 11.51
N SER A 218 -8.25 7.37 10.57
CA SER A 218 -8.88 7.24 9.25
C SER A 218 -7.78 7.31 8.18
N ILE A 219 -7.64 6.24 7.40
CA ILE A 219 -6.70 6.17 6.27
C ILE A 219 -7.48 6.48 5.00
N THR A 220 -7.04 7.53 4.29
CA THR A 220 -7.74 8.08 3.14
C THR A 220 -6.79 8.42 2.00
N GLN A 221 -7.35 8.60 0.80
CA GLN A 221 -6.62 9.11 -0.36
C GLN A 221 -7.47 10.09 -1.16
N GLY A 222 -6.82 10.84 -2.06
CA GLY A 222 -7.49 11.76 -2.96
C GLY A 222 -7.87 13.08 -2.30
N ASP A 223 -7.71 14.17 -3.05
CA ASP A 223 -7.99 15.52 -2.56
C ASP A 223 -9.47 15.89 -2.66
N ASN A 224 -10.16 15.51 -3.74
CA ASN A 224 -11.56 15.85 -3.95
C ASN A 224 -12.24 14.96 -5.04
N PRO A 225 -13.13 14.03 -4.65
CA PRO A 225 -13.51 13.71 -3.29
C PRO A 225 -12.41 12.91 -2.57
N ARG A 226 -12.31 13.10 -1.24
CA ARG A 226 -11.59 12.18 -0.35
C ARG A 226 -12.24 10.81 -0.42
N GLN A 227 -11.42 9.76 -0.42
CA GLN A 227 -11.86 8.38 -0.48
C GLN A 227 -11.33 7.61 0.72
N HIS A 228 -12.18 6.76 1.29
CA HIS A 228 -11.86 5.91 2.43
C HIS A 228 -11.05 4.68 1.99
N ILE A 229 -10.08 4.26 2.81
CA ILE A 229 -9.31 3.02 2.63
C ILE A 229 -9.51 2.10 3.83
N TRP A 230 -9.24 2.59 5.04
CA TRP A 230 -9.33 1.80 6.26
C TRP A 230 -9.56 2.69 7.48
N SER A 231 -10.19 2.16 8.54
CA SER A 231 -10.30 2.85 9.84
C SER A 231 -9.75 1.99 10.98
N TYR A 232 -9.15 2.64 11.97
CA TYR A 232 -8.78 2.06 13.26
C TYR A 232 -9.56 2.81 14.33
N ALA A 233 -10.41 2.13 15.09
CA ALA A 233 -11.28 2.74 16.08
C ALA A 233 -10.91 2.29 17.50
N GLY A 234 -10.73 3.24 18.42
CA GLY A 234 -10.55 2.94 19.85
C GLY A 234 -11.89 2.98 20.56
N GLY A 235 -12.33 1.89 21.16
CA GLY A 235 -13.51 1.86 22.04
C GLY A 235 -13.16 2.22 23.49
N VAL A 236 -14.18 2.47 24.32
CA VAL A 236 -13.97 2.76 25.74
C VAL A 236 -13.80 1.47 26.55
N TYR A 237 -14.72 0.50 26.37
CA TYR A 237 -14.77 -0.72 27.16
C TYR A 237 -14.73 -1.98 26.27
N GLN A 238 -13.87 -2.93 26.63
CA GLN A 238 -13.79 -4.25 25.99
C GLN A 238 -14.98 -5.18 26.29
N ASN A 239 -15.76 -4.89 27.34
CA ASN A 239 -16.83 -5.77 27.79
C ASN A 239 -18.13 -5.01 28.08
N ASP A 240 -18.50 -4.13 27.16
CA ASP A 240 -19.76 -3.38 27.16
C ASP A 240 -20.29 -3.24 25.72
N ILE A 241 -21.52 -2.75 25.56
CA ILE A 241 -22.19 -2.56 24.27
C ILE A 241 -22.83 -1.16 24.19
N THR A 242 -22.23 -0.19 24.88
CA THR A 242 -22.70 1.19 24.81
C THR A 242 -22.35 1.81 23.48
N GLN A 243 -22.92 2.98 23.23
CA GLN A 243 -22.70 3.75 22.01
C GLN A 243 -21.22 4.16 21.78
N TYR A 244 -20.32 3.98 22.77
CA TYR A 244 -18.89 4.34 22.72
C TYR A 244 -17.95 3.16 22.48
N ASP A 245 -18.50 1.94 22.42
CA ASP A 245 -17.73 0.72 22.35
C ASP A 245 -17.63 0.19 20.92
N CYS A 246 -16.84 -0.87 20.76
CA CYS A 246 -16.53 -1.40 19.44
C CYS A 246 -17.72 -2.09 18.77
N PRO A 247 -18.01 -1.79 17.48
CA PRO A 247 -19.14 -2.41 16.79
C PRO A 247 -19.03 -3.91 16.56
N CYS A 248 -17.84 -4.47 16.71
CA CYS A 248 -17.58 -5.91 16.65
C CYS A 248 -17.86 -6.62 17.99
N ASN A 249 -18.22 -5.89 19.05
CA ASN A 249 -18.62 -6.51 20.31
C ASN A 249 -19.85 -7.40 20.11
N THR A 250 -19.85 -8.56 20.77
CA THR A 250 -20.96 -9.51 20.69
C THR A 250 -22.27 -8.82 21.12
N ASP A 251 -23.32 -8.99 20.31
CA ASP A 251 -24.64 -8.39 20.47
C ASP A 251 -24.71 -6.85 20.38
N PHE A 252 -23.66 -6.19 19.85
CA PHE A 252 -23.67 -4.75 19.61
C PHE A 252 -24.68 -4.35 18.53
N THR A 253 -25.48 -3.31 18.79
CA THR A 253 -26.55 -2.84 17.86
C THR A 253 -26.62 -1.32 17.70
N LEU A 254 -25.77 -0.57 18.39
CA LEU A 254 -25.73 0.89 18.34
C LEU A 254 -24.69 1.36 17.31
N ASN A 255 -24.66 2.65 16.96
CA ASN A 255 -23.54 3.34 16.28
C ASN A 255 -22.65 2.53 15.33
N LEU A 256 -23.26 1.87 14.36
CA LEU A 256 -22.53 1.12 13.36
C LEU A 256 -21.63 2.07 12.56
N PRO A 257 -20.48 1.57 12.06
CA PRO A 257 -19.60 2.36 11.21
C PRO A 257 -20.38 2.97 10.03
N PRO A 258 -20.01 4.17 9.56
CA PRO A 258 -20.60 4.76 8.36
C PRO A 258 -20.57 3.78 7.18
N SER A 259 -21.53 3.92 6.26
CA SER A 259 -21.61 3.05 5.08
C SER A 259 -20.35 3.07 4.21
N PHE A 260 -19.62 4.18 4.16
CA PHE A 260 -18.34 4.28 3.44
C PHE A 260 -17.19 3.53 4.13
N VAL A 261 -17.30 3.23 5.43
CA VAL A 261 -16.36 2.38 6.18
C VAL A 261 -16.74 0.92 6.03
N SER A 262 -18.03 0.59 6.14
CA SER A 262 -18.53 -0.79 6.05
C SER A 262 -17.74 -1.72 7.00
N ASN A 263 -17.04 -2.72 6.45
CA ASN A 263 -16.18 -3.67 7.19
C ASN A 263 -14.67 -3.35 7.07
N ASP A 264 -14.30 -2.21 6.47
CA ASP A 264 -12.91 -1.80 6.29
C ASP A 264 -12.39 -1.07 7.53
N TYR A 265 -12.45 -1.75 8.68
CA TYR A 265 -11.97 -1.23 9.95
C TYR A 265 -11.48 -2.31 10.91
N TYR A 266 -10.66 -1.88 11.87
CA TYR A 266 -10.43 -2.58 13.13
C TYR A 266 -10.92 -1.73 14.28
N CYS A 267 -11.39 -2.37 15.35
CA CYS A 267 -11.79 -1.70 16.58
C CYS A 267 -11.30 -2.49 17.78
N GLU A 268 -10.79 -1.80 18.80
CA GLU A 268 -10.34 -2.41 20.04
C GLU A 268 -10.38 -1.39 21.20
N ALA A 269 -10.42 -1.86 22.44
CA ALA A 269 -10.37 -1.08 23.67
C ALA A 269 -9.31 -1.66 24.61
N GLY A 270 -8.41 -0.81 25.10
CA GLY A 270 -7.29 -1.22 25.96
C GLY A 270 -7.60 -1.13 27.45
N LEU A 271 -8.78 -0.64 27.83
CA LEU A 271 -9.20 -0.53 29.23
C LEU A 271 -9.50 -1.92 29.81
N PRO A 272 -8.84 -2.35 30.91
CA PRO A 272 -9.09 -3.65 31.52
C PRO A 272 -10.55 -3.84 32.00
N VAL A 273 -11.08 -5.06 31.86
CA VAL A 273 -12.44 -5.42 32.32
C VAL A 273 -12.68 -4.98 33.78
N GLY A 274 -13.80 -4.31 34.01
CA GLY A 274 -14.25 -3.91 35.35
C GLY A 274 -13.57 -2.66 35.92
N GLN A 275 -12.74 -1.97 35.13
CA GLN A 275 -12.17 -0.68 35.50
C GLN A 275 -12.99 0.48 34.91
N ALA A 276 -12.98 1.62 35.59
CA ALA A 276 -13.42 2.89 35.02
C ALA A 276 -12.25 3.54 34.29
N TYR A 277 -12.51 4.17 33.15
CA TYR A 277 -11.49 4.96 32.48
C TYR A 277 -11.05 6.15 33.35
N SER A 278 -9.82 6.62 33.14
CA SER A 278 -9.24 7.78 33.80
C SER A 278 -8.27 8.48 32.84
N ALA A 279 -7.75 9.66 33.20
CA ALA A 279 -6.78 10.41 32.40
C ALA A 279 -5.38 9.77 32.43
N LEU A 280 -5.30 8.53 31.95
CA LEU A 280 -4.11 7.70 31.86
C LEU A 280 -4.06 7.01 30.50
N LEU A 281 -2.84 6.68 30.08
CA LEU A 281 -2.60 5.75 28.99
C LEU A 281 -2.81 4.32 29.49
N TYR A 282 -3.38 3.44 28.66
CA TYR A 282 -3.50 2.01 28.91
C TYR A 282 -2.51 1.23 28.03
N PRO A 283 -1.23 1.08 28.43
CA PRO A 283 -0.17 0.52 27.59
C PRO A 283 -0.09 -1.02 27.61
N ASN A 284 -0.73 -1.67 28.58
CA ASN A 284 -0.67 -3.13 28.74
C ASN A 284 -1.49 -3.89 27.69
N ASP A 285 -2.35 -3.16 26.97
CA ASP A 285 -3.29 -3.71 25.99
C ASP A 285 -3.26 -2.79 24.75
N PRO A 286 -2.23 -2.93 23.89
CA PRO A 286 -2.08 -2.09 22.71
C PRO A 286 -3.23 -2.32 21.73
N LEU A 287 -3.83 -1.23 21.27
CA LEU A 287 -4.93 -1.27 20.33
C LEU A 287 -4.47 -1.78 18.96
N TRP A 288 -5.34 -2.61 18.37
CA TRP A 288 -5.31 -3.11 17.00
C TRP A 288 -4.16 -4.07 16.70
N ASP A 289 -3.59 -4.67 17.74
CA ASP A 289 -2.53 -5.68 17.61
C ASP A 289 -3.07 -7.11 17.42
N GLY A 290 -4.39 -7.27 17.53
CA GLY A 290 -5.11 -8.53 17.34
C GLY A 290 -5.01 -9.49 18.52
N LYS A 291 -4.65 -9.00 19.72
CA LYS A 291 -4.48 -9.80 20.93
C LYS A 291 -5.33 -9.23 22.06
N GLN A 292 -5.46 -10.01 23.13
CA GLN A 292 -6.03 -9.55 24.41
C GLN A 292 -7.47 -9.00 24.37
N CYS A 293 -8.18 -9.20 23.26
CA CYS A 293 -9.61 -8.91 23.12
C CYS A 293 -10.42 -9.97 23.88
N LEU A 294 -10.85 -9.64 25.08
CA LEU A 294 -11.60 -10.53 25.97
C LEU A 294 -13.08 -10.14 26.03
N GLY A 295 -13.90 -11.04 26.58
CA GLY A 295 -15.31 -10.75 26.82
C GLY A 295 -16.09 -10.51 25.52
N LEU A 296 -16.91 -9.45 25.51
CA LEU A 296 -17.75 -9.12 24.36
C LEU A 296 -16.94 -8.69 23.13
N GLU A 297 -15.76 -8.09 23.32
CA GLU A 297 -14.86 -7.64 22.24
C GLU A 297 -14.13 -8.78 21.53
N GLY A 298 -14.18 -10.02 22.03
CA GLY A 298 -13.51 -11.17 21.40
C GLY A 298 -13.61 -11.26 19.86
N PRO A 299 -14.76 -10.99 19.20
CA PRO A 299 -14.86 -11.01 17.74
C PRO A 299 -14.02 -9.96 17.02
N CYS A 300 -13.67 -8.85 17.67
CA CYS A 300 -12.88 -7.76 17.09
C CYS A 300 -11.48 -8.20 16.64
N CYS A 301 -10.94 -9.26 17.26
CA CYS A 301 -9.57 -9.74 17.04
C CYS A 301 -9.52 -11.11 16.36
N THR A 302 -10.57 -11.43 15.61
CA THR A 302 -10.69 -12.69 14.87
C THR A 302 -10.24 -12.61 13.42
N ASN A 303 -9.98 -11.40 12.91
CA ASN A 303 -9.55 -11.24 11.53
C ASN A 303 -8.13 -11.81 11.38
N PRO A 304 -7.92 -12.85 10.55
CA PRO A 304 -6.63 -13.54 10.44
C PRO A 304 -5.52 -12.67 9.84
N LYS A 305 -5.86 -11.50 9.29
CA LYS A 305 -4.90 -10.55 8.75
C LYS A 305 -4.36 -9.59 9.81
N MET A 306 -5.02 -9.44 10.98
CA MET A 306 -4.55 -8.52 12.01
C MET A 306 -3.09 -8.82 12.43
N PRO A 307 -2.28 -7.78 12.65
CA PRO A 307 -2.61 -6.34 12.69
C PRO A 307 -2.71 -5.64 11.31
N TRP A 308 -2.51 -6.39 10.22
CA TRP A 308 -2.41 -5.86 8.87
C TRP A 308 -3.74 -5.83 8.13
N PHE A 309 -4.05 -4.70 7.47
CA PHE A 309 -5.06 -4.69 6.42
C PHE A 309 -4.42 -4.84 5.04
N ASN A 310 -5.17 -5.35 4.09
CA ASN A 310 -4.85 -5.32 2.66
C ASN A 310 -6.13 -5.04 1.90
N LYS A 311 -6.17 -3.90 1.23
CA LYS A 311 -7.34 -3.34 0.58
C LYS A 311 -7.03 -2.96 -0.87
N ALA A 312 -7.80 -3.50 -1.81
CA ALA A 312 -7.87 -2.95 -3.16
C ALA A 312 -8.68 -1.65 -3.13
N ILE A 313 -8.19 -0.63 -3.82
CA ILE A 313 -8.87 0.66 -3.96
C ILE A 313 -9.64 0.72 -5.27
N GLU A 314 -10.69 1.53 -5.29
CA GLU A 314 -11.44 1.81 -6.51
C GLU A 314 -10.75 2.90 -7.33
N GLY A 315 -10.52 2.66 -8.62
CA GLY A 315 -9.86 3.63 -9.50
C GLY A 315 -8.34 3.68 -9.35
N ALA A 316 -7.75 4.81 -9.74
CA ALA A 316 -6.31 5.03 -9.68
C ALA A 316 -5.91 5.62 -8.32
N GLY A 317 -4.81 5.12 -7.76
CA GLY A 317 -4.21 5.65 -6.55
C GLY A 317 -3.85 7.13 -6.66
N SER A 318 -3.96 7.86 -5.54
CA SER A 318 -3.61 9.28 -5.47
C SER A 318 -2.11 9.52 -5.23
N SER A 319 -1.63 10.76 -5.35
CA SER A 319 -0.21 11.09 -5.12
C SER A 319 0.26 10.95 -3.66
N TYR A 320 -0.68 10.73 -2.74
CA TYR A 320 -0.40 10.49 -1.32
C TYR A 320 -1.40 9.52 -0.68
N ILE A 321 -1.05 9.04 0.50
CA ILE A 321 -1.99 8.47 1.47
C ILE A 321 -2.03 9.40 2.69
N GLU A 322 -3.23 9.73 3.14
CA GLU A 322 -3.47 10.54 4.32
C GLU A 322 -3.82 9.63 5.50
N VAL A 323 -3.17 9.82 6.63
CA VAL A 323 -3.52 9.18 7.91
C VAL A 323 -4.01 10.27 8.85
N ARG A 324 -5.28 10.18 9.23
CA ARG A 324 -5.95 11.19 10.06
C ARG A 324 -6.18 10.63 11.45
N SER A 325 -5.57 11.22 12.48
CA SER A 325 -5.90 10.93 13.87
C SER A 325 -7.06 11.82 14.29
N CYS A 326 -8.16 11.20 14.71
CA CYS A 326 -9.44 11.85 14.95
C CYS A 326 -9.92 11.58 16.38
N THR A 327 -10.63 12.55 16.96
CA THR A 327 -11.23 12.43 18.30
C THR A 327 -12.48 13.31 18.42
N ARG A 328 -13.40 12.92 19.31
CA ARG A 328 -14.61 13.69 19.64
C ARG A 328 -14.38 14.75 20.73
N PHE A 329 -13.52 14.48 21.72
CA PHE A 329 -13.38 15.33 22.91
C PHE A 329 -12.05 16.07 22.99
N GLY A 330 -11.22 15.97 21.96
CA GLY A 330 -9.85 16.48 21.98
C GLY A 330 -8.88 15.52 22.68
N SER A 331 -7.60 15.87 22.63
CA SER A 331 -6.53 14.97 23.08
C SER A 331 -6.54 14.68 24.58
N ALA A 332 -7.20 15.51 25.39
CA ALA A 332 -7.33 15.27 26.83
C ALA A 332 -8.48 14.31 27.19
N GLY A 333 -9.45 14.11 26.29
CA GLY A 333 -10.68 13.36 26.57
C GLY A 333 -10.77 11.98 25.89
N GLY A 334 -9.93 11.70 24.89
CA GLY A 334 -9.96 10.42 24.17
C GLY A 334 -8.99 10.44 23.00
N ASP A 335 -7.70 10.33 23.30
CA ASP A 335 -6.64 10.20 22.29
C ASP A 335 -6.31 8.71 22.08
N THR A 336 -5.75 8.40 20.93
CA THR A 336 -5.26 7.06 20.59
C THR A 336 -3.83 7.16 20.04
N PRO A 337 -2.85 7.56 20.86
CA PRO A 337 -1.49 7.76 20.36
C PRO A 337 -0.90 6.45 19.83
N LEU A 338 -0.20 6.53 18.69
CA LEU A 338 0.44 5.38 18.03
C LEU A 338 1.93 5.30 18.33
N ASP A 339 2.47 4.09 18.26
CA ASP A 339 3.91 3.85 18.25
C ASP A 339 4.38 3.17 16.95
N ILE A 340 3.52 2.39 16.30
CA ILE A 340 3.76 1.77 15.00
C ILE A 340 2.80 2.33 13.94
N LEU A 341 3.34 2.74 12.80
CA LEU A 341 2.62 2.93 11.54
C LEU A 341 3.47 2.37 10.41
N GLU A 342 2.92 1.45 9.64
CA GLU A 342 3.52 1.02 8.39
C GLU A 342 2.49 1.04 7.28
N LEU A 343 2.84 1.66 6.15
CA LEU A 343 1.98 1.70 4.96
C LEU A 343 2.77 1.35 3.71
N TYR A 344 2.12 0.58 2.86
CA TYR A 344 2.65 0.11 1.60
C TYR A 344 1.62 0.26 0.47
N VAL A 345 2.11 0.47 -0.74
CA VAL A 345 1.30 0.51 -1.97
C VAL A 345 1.80 -0.49 -3.00
N LYS A 346 0.87 -0.98 -3.82
CA LYS A 346 1.11 -1.91 -4.92
C LYS A 346 0.15 -1.65 -6.07
#